data_AF-A0A372ZY44-F1
#
_entry.id   AF-A0A372ZY44-F1
#
_cell.length_a   1.000
_cell.length_b   1.000
_cell.length_c   1.000
_cell.angle_alpha   90.00
_cell.angle_beta   90.00
_cell.angle_gamma   90.00
#
_symmetry.space_group_name_H-M   'P 1'
#
loop_
_entity.id
_entity.type
_entity.pdbx_description
1 polymer ?
#
loop_
_entity_poly.entity_id
_entity_poly.type
_entity_poly.pdbx_seq_one_letter_code
_entity_poly.pdbx_strand_id
1 'polypeptide(L)'
;MSRTVRRARGSGDLAVSVRQAFDAGGKELSFDDPGFMDIGGRLRRFRHCGCDLVAKLRPLEEARSERDLAAESARRLGGLTVDGLGAVEVCVPELVPLPGRGAALVSPYLGRRVSAGSGADGLSVSVIASLLVALLDRGVEASGCVPRNMFRQSGRTVLIDWEDALLVPAGAAPDELTLMKWDIAWSDLLGRDLKLRERIPASSPGEQAELDDFETVLASWLPQAATYRDVRRYGVEVTLASELPAERAGSASAAGLGHLAEDVLPSRLGVFHAVLTAYLREQRGEDAYASLLGQLDTLARSSRPAVSAMDLRALRRAWVLALFSAAESNLPAEAVSLEQLASRIAKLVRAGGWKAARERAAVAEEITDRLADVILTVLRLEELDLLLRGSCAQGVLGLGSDIDFELSSAAFPGGHRPAEDLMIEALTCLGLEAEGSAARPGERDLVSVDGGTARDLHEWFELRRPGSDLHDPGWAATLLAPPSAGVIGRPSQYEGQGREHTAKYLWFESRAVLARLAFTAAGGSRIPVTLERQLAILPRAIGAEDTAELCDLLRATFALRETADPAHPAGGQADAEITRLAARLDLFRQRLGLPGPRNP
;
A
#
# COMPACT_ATOMS: atom_id res chain seq x y z
N MET A 1 30.93 19.05 24.90
CA MET A 1 31.84 17.88 24.96
C MET A 1 31.88 17.34 26.39
N SER A 2 31.25 16.20 26.64
CA SER A 2 31.40 15.51 27.92
C SER A 2 32.86 15.10 28.13
N ARG A 3 33.42 15.39 29.32
CA ARG A 3 34.79 15.02 29.73
C ARG A 3 35.08 13.51 29.58
N THR A 4 34.05 12.67 29.42
CA THR A 4 34.17 11.21 29.35
C THR A 4 34.77 10.71 28.04
N VAL A 5 34.55 11.39 26.90
CA VAL A 5 35.07 10.94 25.58
C VAL A 5 36.54 11.36 25.37
N ARG A 6 36.99 12.45 26.03
CA ARG A 6 38.36 12.98 25.87
C ARG A 6 39.47 12.07 26.44
N ARG A 7 39.15 11.01 27.18
CA ARG A 7 40.13 10.05 27.73
C ARG A 7 40.43 8.85 26.83
N ALA A 8 39.70 8.64 25.73
CA ALA A 8 39.98 7.59 24.77
C ALA A 8 41.03 8.07 23.75
N ARG A 9 42.32 7.95 24.08
CA ARG A 9 43.41 8.16 23.09
C ARG A 9 43.61 6.87 22.30
N GLY A 10 42.96 6.78 21.13
CA GLY A 10 43.27 5.79 20.09
C GLY A 10 42.11 5.55 19.12
N SER A 11 41.90 6.41 18.11
CA SER A 11 40.84 6.25 17.09
C SER A 11 40.91 4.92 16.33
N GLY A 12 42.10 4.32 16.23
CA GLY A 12 42.28 2.99 15.64
C GLY A 12 41.64 1.85 16.44
N ASP A 13 41.57 1.97 17.76
CA ASP A 13 41.01 0.95 18.66
C ASP A 13 39.47 1.00 18.69
N LEU A 14 38.90 2.20 18.61
CA LEU A 14 37.45 2.38 18.48
C LEU A 14 36.91 1.79 17.18
N ALA A 15 37.59 2.03 16.04
CA ALA A 15 37.19 1.47 14.75
C ALA A 15 37.23 -0.06 14.72
N VAL A 16 38.17 -0.69 15.44
CA VAL A 16 38.19 -2.15 15.62
C VAL A 16 37.00 -2.61 16.45
N SER A 17 36.72 -1.94 17.57
CA SER A 17 35.59 -2.28 18.46
C SER A 17 34.24 -2.17 17.76
N VAL A 18 34.04 -1.11 16.95
CA VAL A 18 32.82 -0.93 16.14
C VAL A 18 32.68 -2.05 15.12
N ARG A 19 33.74 -2.42 14.39
CA ARG A 19 33.68 -3.53 13.43
C ARG A 19 33.29 -4.84 14.11
N GLN A 20 33.92 -5.17 15.23
CA GLN A 20 33.60 -6.36 16.02
C GLN A 20 32.15 -6.39 16.50
N ALA A 21 31.56 -5.23 16.82
CA ALA A 21 30.15 -5.14 17.23
C ALA A 21 29.17 -5.46 16.08
N PHE A 22 29.58 -5.28 14.81
CA PHE A 22 28.78 -5.55 13.63
C PHE A 22 29.20 -6.82 12.85
N ASP A 23 30.17 -7.58 13.35
CA ASP A 23 30.59 -8.85 12.77
C ASP A 23 29.87 -10.04 13.43
N ALA A 24 29.69 -11.13 12.67
CA ALA A 24 29.00 -12.33 13.14
C ALA A 24 29.73 -12.94 14.36
N GLY A 25 29.08 -12.95 15.52
CA GLY A 25 29.62 -13.47 16.79
C GLY A 25 29.99 -12.41 17.83
N GLY A 26 29.75 -11.11 17.57
CA GLY A 26 29.86 -10.08 18.60
C GLY A 26 28.91 -10.32 19.78
N LYS A 27 29.36 -10.10 21.02
CA LYS A 27 28.48 -10.10 22.20
C LYS A 27 27.58 -8.88 22.14
N GLU A 28 26.34 -9.08 21.73
CA GLU A 28 25.30 -8.05 21.75
C GLU A 28 24.94 -7.70 23.20
N LEU A 29 25.01 -6.41 23.53
CA LEU A 29 24.43 -5.89 24.76
C LEU A 29 23.00 -5.45 24.47
N SER A 30 22.04 -5.87 25.30
CA SER A 30 20.65 -5.46 25.16
C SER A 30 20.48 -3.95 25.42
N PHE A 31 19.56 -3.30 24.72
CA PHE A 31 19.10 -1.95 25.07
C PHE A 31 18.12 -2.03 26.24
N ASP A 32 18.16 -1.06 27.16
CA ASP A 32 17.25 -1.01 28.31
C ASP A 32 15.89 -0.38 27.94
N ASP A 33 15.35 -0.77 26.78
CA ASP A 33 14.10 -0.27 26.22
C ASP A 33 13.27 -1.42 25.61
N PRO A 34 12.22 -1.89 26.32
CA PRO A 34 11.41 -3.04 25.89
C PRO A 34 10.66 -2.86 24.56
N GLY A 35 10.53 -1.62 24.07
CA GLY A 35 9.84 -1.30 22.82
C GLY A 35 10.78 -1.07 21.64
N PHE A 36 12.09 -1.07 21.85
CA PHE A 36 13.06 -0.86 20.79
C PHE A 36 13.24 -2.10 19.90
N MET A 37 12.97 -1.96 18.60
CA MET A 37 13.27 -2.99 17.59
C MET A 37 14.18 -2.40 16.51
N ASP A 38 15.38 -2.96 16.33
CA ASP A 38 16.30 -2.62 15.24
C ASP A 38 16.18 -3.68 14.12
N ILE A 39 15.08 -3.63 13.37
CA ILE A 39 14.78 -4.60 12.28
C ILE A 39 15.90 -4.59 11.22
N GLY A 40 16.46 -3.41 10.92
CA GLY A 40 17.51 -3.24 9.93
C GLY A 40 18.93 -3.59 10.42
N GLY A 41 19.11 -3.92 11.69
CA GLY A 41 20.42 -4.24 12.26
C GLY A 41 21.42 -3.07 12.23
N ARG A 42 20.94 -1.81 12.21
CA ARG A 42 21.76 -0.60 12.03
C ARG A 42 22.32 -0.05 13.33
N LEU A 43 21.86 -0.53 14.49
CA LEU A 43 22.23 -0.01 15.80
C LEU A 43 22.86 -1.11 16.66
N ARG A 44 24.00 -0.83 17.29
CA ARG A 44 24.67 -1.77 18.21
C ARG A 44 25.09 -1.08 19.48
N ARG A 45 24.75 -1.69 20.62
CA ARG A 45 25.32 -1.36 21.93
C ARG A 45 26.55 -2.23 22.16
N PHE A 46 27.66 -1.60 22.55
CA PHE A 46 28.91 -2.29 22.83
C PHE A 46 29.68 -1.57 23.95
N ARG A 47 30.72 -2.22 24.46
CA ARG A 47 31.58 -1.66 25.50
C ARG A 47 32.98 -1.40 24.95
N HIS A 48 33.50 -0.20 25.14
CA HIS A 48 34.85 0.19 24.73
C HIS A 48 35.53 1.00 25.84
N CYS A 49 36.74 0.62 26.22
CA CYS A 49 37.50 1.22 27.33
C CYS A 49 36.70 1.38 28.65
N GLY A 50 35.81 0.42 28.95
CA GLY A 50 34.97 0.44 30.15
C GLY A 50 33.74 1.37 30.08
N CYS A 51 33.50 2.01 28.93
CA CYS A 51 32.30 2.81 28.68
C CYS A 51 31.32 2.06 27.77
N ASP A 52 30.03 2.20 28.06
CA ASP A 52 28.97 1.68 27.19
C ASP A 52 28.67 2.71 26.10
N LEU A 53 28.70 2.27 24.85
CA LEU A 53 28.54 3.08 23.65
C LEU A 53 27.44 2.50 22.76
N VAL A 54 26.90 3.34 21.89
CA VAL A 54 25.99 2.98 20.80
C VAL A 54 26.62 3.39 19.48
N ALA A 55 26.57 2.51 18.48
CA ALA A 55 26.96 2.81 17.11
C ALA A 55 25.75 2.71 16.18
N LYS A 56 25.51 3.75 15.36
CA LYS A 56 24.50 3.82 14.28
C LYS A 56 25.22 3.74 12.93
N LEU A 57 24.93 2.72 12.11
CA LEU A 57 25.46 2.59 10.75
C LEU A 57 24.72 3.48 9.77
N ARG A 58 25.49 4.18 8.92
CA ARG A 58 24.96 5.02 7.84
C ARG A 58 25.93 5.11 6.66
N PRO A 59 25.43 5.51 5.47
CA PRO A 59 26.28 6.04 4.41
C PRO A 59 27.20 7.15 4.93
N LEU A 60 28.43 7.20 4.43
CA LEU A 60 29.47 8.09 4.96
C LEU A 60 29.09 9.58 4.83
N GLU A 61 28.44 9.97 3.75
CA GLU A 61 28.03 11.36 3.51
C GLU A 61 26.92 11.79 4.47
N GLU A 62 25.88 10.97 4.62
CA GLU A 62 24.81 11.20 5.60
C GLU A 62 25.36 11.27 7.04
N ALA A 63 26.27 10.37 7.40
CA ALA A 63 26.90 10.37 8.72
C ALA A 63 27.72 11.65 8.97
N ARG A 64 28.43 12.15 7.95
CA ARG A 64 29.15 13.43 8.05
C ARG A 64 28.17 14.59 8.24
N SER A 65 27.11 14.62 7.43
CA SER A 65 26.06 15.65 7.51
C SER A 65 25.43 15.68 8.90
N GLU A 66 24.97 14.54 9.41
CA GLU A 66 24.37 14.43 10.75
C GLU A 66 25.33 14.88 11.85
N ARG A 67 26.61 14.48 11.78
CA ARG A 67 27.63 14.92 12.75
C ARG A 67 27.85 16.43 12.71
N ASP A 68 27.90 17.02 11.53
CA ASP A 68 28.14 18.45 11.34
C ASP A 68 26.95 19.27 11.82
N LEU A 69 25.72 18.83 11.52
CA LEU A 69 24.48 19.39 12.05
C LEU A 69 24.45 19.31 13.58
N ALA A 70 24.73 18.14 14.16
CA ALA A 70 24.80 17.98 15.61
C ALA A 70 25.84 18.92 16.24
N ALA A 71 27.03 19.04 15.64
CA ALA A 71 28.09 19.92 16.15
C ALA A 71 27.70 21.40 16.10
N GLU A 72 27.01 21.83 15.05
CA GLU A 72 26.56 23.21 14.91
C GLU A 72 25.37 23.52 15.83
N SER A 73 24.39 22.63 15.91
CA SER A 73 23.30 22.72 16.88
C SER A 73 23.85 22.78 18.31
N ALA A 74 24.88 21.99 18.64
CA ALA A 74 25.55 22.06 19.95
C ALA A 74 26.15 23.44 20.25
N ARG A 75 26.67 24.16 19.24
CA ARG A 75 27.16 25.53 19.42
C ARG A 75 26.01 26.50 19.68
N ARG A 76 24.96 26.48 18.84
CA ARG A 76 23.82 27.41 18.93
C ARG A 76 23.01 27.24 20.23
N LEU A 77 22.84 25.99 20.65
CA LEU A 77 22.13 25.63 21.89
C LEU A 77 23.02 25.74 23.14
N GLY A 78 24.28 26.15 23.00
CA GLY A 78 25.20 26.32 24.11
C GLY A 78 24.61 27.14 25.25
N GLY A 79 24.67 26.60 26.47
CA GLY A 79 24.16 27.24 27.69
C GLY A 79 22.64 27.36 27.78
N LEU A 80 21.87 26.75 26.87
CA LEU A 80 20.42 26.72 26.96
C LEU A 80 19.98 25.93 28.20
N THR A 81 19.11 26.54 28.99
CA THR A 81 18.44 25.90 30.14
C THR A 81 16.94 26.15 30.00
N VAL A 82 16.14 25.11 30.21
CA VAL A 82 14.68 25.17 30.16
C VAL A 82 14.12 24.66 31.49
N ASP A 83 13.22 25.43 32.09
CA ASP A 83 12.60 25.06 33.37
C ASP A 83 11.89 23.70 33.25
N GLY A 84 12.13 22.80 34.22
CA GLY A 84 11.62 21.42 34.21
C GLY A 84 12.45 20.41 33.39
N LEU A 85 13.32 20.89 32.49
CA LEU A 85 14.19 20.07 31.62
C LEU A 85 15.69 20.25 31.93
N GLY A 86 16.05 21.31 32.65
CA GLY A 86 17.43 21.62 33.01
C GLY A 86 18.27 22.07 31.82
N ALA A 87 19.57 21.78 31.85
CA ALA A 87 20.46 22.10 30.74
C ALA A 87 20.12 21.26 29.51
N VAL A 88 19.96 21.90 28.35
CA VAL A 88 19.70 21.22 27.08
C VAL A 88 21.04 20.97 26.38
N GLU A 89 21.40 19.70 26.22
CA GLU A 89 22.66 19.27 25.63
C GLU A 89 22.44 18.53 24.32
N VAL A 90 23.33 18.76 23.36
CA VAL A 90 23.37 18.04 22.09
C VAL A 90 24.40 16.92 22.17
N CYS A 91 23.99 15.69 21.84
CA CYS A 91 24.94 14.59 21.66
C CYS A 91 25.59 14.69 20.27
N VAL A 92 26.85 15.12 20.22
CA VAL A 92 27.65 15.11 18.99
C VAL A 92 28.36 13.75 18.89
N PRO A 93 27.98 12.88 17.93
CA PRO A 93 28.60 11.56 17.80
C PRO A 93 30.02 11.67 17.25
N GLU A 94 30.84 10.66 17.55
CA GLU A 94 32.11 10.44 16.87
C GLU A 94 31.86 9.70 15.55
N LEU A 95 32.44 10.19 14.46
CA LEU A 95 32.33 9.55 13.14
C LEU A 95 33.48 8.56 12.95
N VAL A 96 33.15 7.30 12.75
CA VAL A 96 34.10 6.20 12.49
C VAL A 96 33.86 5.67 11.07
N PRO A 97 34.74 5.97 10.09
CA PRO A 97 34.64 5.40 8.76
C PRO A 97 34.83 3.87 8.78
N LEU A 98 33.99 3.15 8.05
CA LEU A 98 34.04 1.70 7.93
C LEU A 98 34.20 1.32 6.45
N PRO A 99 35.43 1.00 5.99
CA PRO A 99 35.67 0.63 4.59
C PRO A 99 34.75 -0.50 4.12
N GLY A 100 34.04 -0.28 3.01
CA GLY A 100 33.08 -1.25 2.45
C GLY A 100 31.72 -1.34 3.16
N ARG A 101 31.50 -0.58 4.25
CA ARG A 101 30.22 -0.56 5.01
C ARG A 101 29.68 0.86 5.32
N GLY A 102 30.33 1.91 4.81
CA GLY A 102 29.94 3.31 5.05
C GLY A 102 30.67 3.92 6.26
N ALA A 103 29.92 4.32 7.29
CA ALA A 103 30.44 4.83 8.55
C ALA A 103 29.54 4.47 9.73
N ALA A 104 30.10 4.56 10.94
CA ALA A 104 29.35 4.49 12.18
C ALA A 104 29.39 5.84 12.91
N LEU A 105 28.25 6.29 13.39
CA LEU A 105 28.13 7.37 14.37
C LEU A 105 28.11 6.76 15.76
N VAL A 106 29.12 7.07 16.57
CA VAL A 106 29.33 6.50 17.89
C VAL A 106 29.00 7.53 18.96
N SER A 107 28.08 7.19 19.86
CA SER A 107 27.67 8.04 20.98
C SER A 107 27.73 7.27 22.30
N PRO A 108 27.81 7.98 23.45
CA PRO A 108 27.63 7.35 24.75
C PRO A 108 26.25 6.70 24.86
N TYR A 109 26.17 5.54 25.51
CA TYR A 109 24.87 4.98 25.86
C TYR A 109 24.21 5.82 26.96
N LEU A 110 23.05 6.41 26.67
CA LEU A 110 22.36 7.37 27.54
C LEU A 110 21.30 6.75 28.46
N GLY A 111 21.05 5.45 28.34
CA GLY A 111 20.05 4.72 29.13
C GLY A 111 18.65 4.78 28.52
N ARG A 112 17.64 5.08 29.33
CA ARG A 112 16.22 5.10 28.92
C ARG A 112 15.84 6.43 28.28
N ARG A 113 15.10 6.35 27.17
CA ARG A 113 14.52 7.50 26.46
C ARG A 113 13.37 8.11 27.25
N VAL A 114 13.00 9.35 26.94
CA VAL A 114 11.80 10.01 27.50
C VAL A 114 10.54 9.23 27.15
N SER A 115 10.49 8.62 25.96
CA SER A 115 9.41 7.72 25.54
C SER A 115 9.31 6.40 26.31
N ALA A 116 10.28 6.06 27.16
CA ALA A 116 10.30 4.80 27.90
C ALA A 116 9.96 5.02 29.39
N GLY A 117 8.74 4.63 29.79
CA GLY A 117 8.31 4.62 31.20
C GLY A 117 8.08 6.03 31.79
N SER A 118 8.55 6.28 33.02
CA SER A 118 8.38 7.55 33.76
C SER A 118 9.21 8.73 33.24
N GLY A 119 9.83 8.62 32.04
CA GLY A 119 10.65 9.68 31.46
C GLY A 119 9.89 10.98 31.19
N ALA A 120 8.58 10.87 30.97
CA ALA A 120 7.66 12.00 30.77
C ALA A 120 7.21 12.67 32.08
N ASP A 121 7.48 12.07 33.24
CA ASP A 121 6.94 12.54 34.52
C ASP A 121 7.32 14.01 34.78
N GLY A 122 6.30 14.82 35.06
CA GLY A 122 6.42 16.24 35.36
C GLY A 122 6.56 17.15 34.13
N LEU A 123 6.47 16.64 32.89
CA LEU A 123 6.44 17.49 31.69
C LEU A 123 5.03 18.01 31.43
N SER A 124 4.86 19.33 31.44
CA SER A 124 3.64 20.00 31.00
C SER A 124 3.74 20.41 29.53
N VAL A 125 2.59 20.66 28.90
CA VAL A 125 2.53 21.23 27.54
C VAL A 125 3.29 22.56 27.46
N SER A 126 3.27 23.37 28.52
CA SER A 126 4.02 24.62 28.57
C SER A 126 5.53 24.38 28.57
N VAL A 127 6.04 23.39 29.31
CA VAL A 127 7.47 23.05 29.32
C VAL A 127 7.91 22.55 27.95
N ILE A 128 7.09 21.72 27.30
CA ILE A 128 7.36 21.20 25.95
C ILE A 128 7.39 22.35 24.94
N ALA A 129 6.36 23.21 24.92
CA ALA A 129 6.32 24.36 24.02
C ALA A 129 7.50 25.32 24.25
N SER A 130 7.86 25.58 25.51
CA SER A 130 9.04 26.39 25.86
C SER A 130 10.34 25.78 25.34
N LEU A 131 10.51 24.46 25.40
CA LEU A 131 11.67 23.79 24.79
C LEU A 131 11.71 24.04 23.28
N LEU A 132 10.62 23.75 22.57
CA LEU A 132 10.56 23.84 21.11
C LEU A 132 10.81 25.28 20.63
N VAL A 133 10.18 26.27 21.27
CA VAL A 133 10.41 27.70 20.98
C VAL A 133 11.85 28.10 21.30
N ALA A 134 12.42 27.63 22.41
CA ALA A 134 13.80 27.97 22.76
C ALA A 134 14.84 27.40 21.78
N LEU A 135 14.55 26.28 21.10
CA LEU A 135 15.40 25.78 20.01
C LEU A 135 15.35 26.73 18.80
N LEU A 136 14.14 27.16 18.42
CA LEU A 136 13.92 28.09 17.31
C LEU A 136 14.52 29.47 17.57
N ASP A 137 14.42 29.99 18.80
CA ASP A 137 15.07 31.24 19.23
C ASP A 137 16.60 31.20 19.12
N ARG A 138 17.18 29.99 19.09
CA ARG A 138 18.61 29.76 18.85
C ARG A 138 18.93 29.42 17.40
N GLY A 139 17.93 29.48 16.51
CA GLY A 139 18.08 29.19 15.08
C GLY A 139 18.29 27.71 14.80
N VAL A 140 17.64 26.84 15.57
CA VAL A 140 17.70 25.38 15.38
C VAL A 140 16.27 24.85 15.27
N GLU A 141 15.90 24.41 14.09
CA GLU A 141 14.67 23.68 13.85
C GLU A 141 14.97 22.18 13.88
N ALA A 142 14.69 21.55 15.02
CA ALA A 142 14.98 20.13 15.23
C ALA A 142 13.70 19.31 15.12
N SER A 143 13.33 18.88 13.91
CA SER A 143 12.20 17.96 13.69
C SER A 143 12.30 16.69 14.54
N GLY A 144 13.52 16.21 14.78
CA GLY A 144 13.85 15.13 15.70
C GLY A 144 13.73 15.47 17.20
N CYS A 145 13.29 16.65 17.62
CA CYS A 145 13.03 17.01 19.02
C CYS A 145 11.72 16.37 19.54
N VAL A 146 11.69 15.05 19.49
CA VAL A 146 10.58 14.18 19.87
C VAL A 146 11.00 13.22 20.99
N PRO A 147 10.06 12.69 21.81
CA PRO A 147 10.39 11.91 23.01
C PRO A 147 11.35 10.74 22.82
N ARG A 148 11.30 10.07 21.66
CA ARG A 148 12.19 8.93 21.34
C ARG A 148 13.66 9.34 21.12
N ASN A 149 13.93 10.62 20.87
CA ASN A 149 15.26 11.16 20.60
C ASN A 149 15.79 11.99 21.78
N MET A 150 15.17 11.83 22.96
CA MET A 150 15.45 12.61 24.16
C MET A 150 15.77 11.71 25.35
N PHE A 151 16.75 12.14 26.15
CA PHE A 151 17.13 11.47 27.39
C PHE A 151 17.18 12.49 28.53
N ARG A 152 16.47 12.20 29.62
CA ARG A 152 16.54 13.02 30.85
C ARG A 152 17.49 12.37 31.84
N GLN A 153 18.47 13.12 32.32
CA GLN A 153 19.45 12.69 33.30
C GLN A 153 19.62 13.81 34.32
N SER A 154 19.53 13.52 35.62
CA SER A 154 19.59 14.47 36.75
C SER A 154 20.06 15.90 36.41
N GLY A 155 19.12 16.81 36.12
CA GLY A 155 19.40 18.23 35.86
C GLY A 155 19.74 18.61 34.41
N ARG A 156 19.67 17.67 33.46
CA ARG A 156 19.89 17.89 32.03
C ARG A 156 19.01 17.04 31.13
N THR A 157 18.82 17.52 29.91
CA THR A 157 18.14 16.83 28.81
C THR A 157 19.11 16.72 27.64
N VAL A 158 19.34 15.52 27.15
CA VAL A 158 20.24 15.25 26.02
C VAL A 158 19.41 14.90 24.79
N LEU A 159 19.65 15.62 23.69
CA LEU A 159 19.03 15.44 22.40
C LEU A 159 19.97 14.68 21.45
N ILE A 160 19.44 13.69 20.74
CA ILE A 160 20.15 12.88 19.73
C ILE A 160 19.45 12.98 18.37
N ASP A 161 20.01 12.30 17.36
CA ASP A 161 19.36 12.06 16.05
C ASP A 161 19.08 13.37 15.29
N TRP A 162 20.15 13.95 14.77
CA TRP A 162 20.18 15.30 14.18
C TRP A 162 20.13 15.29 12.65
N GLU A 163 19.69 14.18 12.06
CA GLU A 163 19.70 13.96 10.61
C GLU A 163 18.76 14.90 9.85
N ASP A 164 17.62 15.23 10.47
CA ASP A 164 16.58 16.06 9.89
C ASP A 164 16.54 17.48 10.50
N ALA A 165 17.62 17.91 11.13
CA ALA A 165 17.69 19.24 11.75
C ALA A 165 18.05 20.32 10.72
N LEU A 166 17.38 21.47 10.80
CA LEU A 166 17.62 22.63 9.95
C LEU A 166 18.21 23.79 10.76
N LEU A 167 19.17 24.48 10.14
CA LEU A 167 19.80 25.66 10.70
C LEU A 167 19.14 26.91 10.12
N VAL A 168 18.23 27.49 10.89
CA VAL A 168 17.38 28.61 10.46
C VAL A 168 17.83 29.93 11.12
N PRO A 169 17.35 31.10 10.66
CA PRO A 169 17.48 32.34 11.41
C PRO A 169 16.90 32.20 12.82
N ALA A 170 17.53 32.84 13.81
CA ALA A 170 17.02 32.84 15.19
C ALA A 170 15.61 33.43 15.27
N GLY A 171 14.69 32.72 15.92
CA GLY A 171 13.28 33.09 16.04
C GLY A 171 12.43 32.83 14.79
N ALA A 172 12.96 32.11 13.80
CA ALA A 172 12.16 31.67 12.66
C ALA A 172 11.03 30.73 13.11
N ALA A 173 9.88 30.82 12.43
CA ALA A 173 8.81 29.85 12.58
C ALA A 173 9.27 28.49 12.01
N PRO A 174 8.91 27.36 12.64
CA PRO A 174 9.21 26.04 12.10
C PRO A 174 8.41 25.79 10.81
N ASP A 175 8.83 24.83 10.02
CA ASP A 175 8.00 24.28 8.95
C ASP A 175 6.77 23.56 9.54
N GLU A 176 5.67 23.54 8.79
CA GLU A 176 4.43 22.87 9.18
C GLU A 176 4.62 21.36 9.41
N LEU A 177 5.47 20.69 8.61
CA LEU A 177 5.83 19.28 8.78
C LEU A 177 6.60 19.03 10.08
N THR A 178 7.51 19.94 10.44
CA THR A 178 8.24 19.89 11.72
C THR A 178 7.26 20.02 12.89
N LEU A 179 6.37 21.00 12.83
CA LEU A 179 5.38 21.24 13.89
C LEU A 179 4.40 20.07 14.03
N MET A 180 3.98 19.48 12.92
CA MET A 180 3.17 18.26 12.89
C MET A 180 3.86 17.12 13.63
N LYS A 181 5.13 16.81 13.28
CA LYS A 181 5.91 15.74 13.91
C LYS A 181 6.04 15.95 15.42
N TRP A 182 6.25 17.21 15.85
CA TRP A 182 6.27 17.54 17.27
C TRP A 182 4.91 17.30 17.93
N ASP A 183 3.82 17.79 17.34
CA ASP A 183 2.48 17.67 17.93
C ASP A 183 2.09 16.20 18.11
N ILE A 184 2.31 15.35 17.09
CA ILE A 184 2.04 13.92 17.15
C ILE A 184 2.88 13.26 18.25
N ALA A 185 4.21 13.39 18.20
CA ALA A 185 5.08 12.61 19.07
C ALA A 185 4.94 12.98 20.56
N TRP A 186 4.70 14.26 20.86
CA TRP A 186 4.45 14.71 22.23
C TRP A 186 3.04 14.39 22.71
N SER A 187 2.04 14.47 21.84
CA SER A 187 0.67 14.05 22.16
C SER A 187 0.59 12.56 22.45
N ASP A 188 1.26 11.76 21.64
CA ASP A 188 1.36 10.30 21.80
C ASP A 188 1.95 9.92 23.17
N LEU A 189 3.06 10.56 23.56
CA LEU A 189 3.68 10.35 24.87
C LEU A 189 2.73 10.64 26.05
N LEU A 190 1.95 11.72 25.95
CA LEU A 190 1.04 12.17 27.00
C LEU A 190 -0.38 11.60 26.88
N GLY A 191 -0.63 10.77 25.88
CA GLY A 191 -1.91 10.10 25.64
C GLY A 191 -3.07 11.04 25.32
N ARG A 192 -2.80 12.26 24.84
CA ARG A 192 -3.84 13.26 24.46
C ARG A 192 -3.29 14.30 23.49
N ASP A 193 -4.16 14.86 22.65
CA ASP A 193 -3.80 15.98 21.76
C ASP A 193 -3.37 17.22 22.56
N LEU A 194 -2.11 17.63 22.42
CA LEU A 194 -1.55 18.78 23.13
C LEU A 194 -1.84 20.10 22.41
N LYS A 195 -2.27 20.04 21.16
CA LYS A 195 -2.53 21.20 20.30
C LYS A 195 -1.32 22.12 20.23
N LEU A 196 -0.11 21.56 20.06
CA LEU A 196 1.11 22.37 19.89
C LEU A 196 0.98 23.29 18.66
N ARG A 197 0.26 22.83 17.63
CA ARG A 197 -0.07 23.61 16.44
C ARG A 197 -0.88 24.90 16.71
N GLU A 198 -1.65 24.95 17.79
CA GLU A 198 -2.39 26.16 18.20
C GLU A 198 -1.51 27.14 19.00
N ARG A 199 -0.33 26.69 19.46
CA ARG A 199 0.55 27.42 20.38
C ARG A 199 1.82 27.95 19.71
N ILE A 200 2.29 27.28 18.68
CA ILE A 200 3.52 27.62 17.96
C ILE A 200 3.12 27.95 16.51
N PRO A 201 3.30 29.20 16.05
CA PRO A 201 2.98 29.55 14.67
C PRO A 201 3.98 28.88 13.71
N ALA A 202 3.50 28.13 12.73
CA ALA A 202 4.31 27.56 11.66
C ALA A 202 4.43 28.51 10.45
N SER A 203 5.52 28.34 9.72
CA SER A 203 5.65 28.84 8.35
C SER A 203 4.92 27.89 7.39
N SER A 204 4.37 28.42 6.30
CA SER A 204 3.76 27.58 5.28
C SER A 204 4.83 26.74 4.57
N PRO A 205 4.52 25.48 4.20
CA PRO A 205 5.43 24.63 3.45
C PRO A 205 5.88 25.36 2.18
N GLY A 206 7.18 25.37 1.92
CA GLY A 206 7.73 25.97 0.71
C GLY A 206 7.27 25.21 -0.55
N GLU A 207 7.00 25.93 -1.65
CA GLU A 207 6.60 25.33 -2.93
C GLU A 207 7.77 24.64 -3.67
N GLN A 208 9.02 24.90 -3.27
CA GLN A 208 10.20 24.57 -4.06
C GLN A 208 10.81 23.19 -3.81
N ALA A 209 10.47 22.51 -2.72
CA ALA A 209 10.99 21.17 -2.43
C ALA A 209 10.23 20.10 -3.25
N GLU A 210 10.94 19.09 -3.75
CA GLU A 210 10.35 17.89 -4.36
C GLU A 210 9.46 17.13 -3.35
N LEU A 211 8.45 16.42 -3.85
CA LEU A 211 7.59 15.60 -2.99
C LEU A 211 8.34 14.35 -2.52
N ASP A 212 8.15 13.96 -1.26
CA ASP A 212 8.67 12.67 -0.77
C ASP A 212 7.83 11.48 -1.27
N ASP A 213 8.19 10.24 -0.89
CA ASP A 213 7.50 9.02 -1.33
C ASP A 213 6.03 8.97 -0.86
N PHE A 214 5.75 9.43 0.36
CA PHE A 214 4.39 9.50 0.91
C PHE A 214 3.56 10.53 0.14
N GLU A 215 4.11 11.73 -0.02
CA GLU A 215 3.50 12.85 -0.75
C GLU A 215 3.29 12.50 -2.23
N THR A 216 4.19 11.77 -2.86
CA THR A 216 4.08 11.33 -4.25
C THR A 216 2.92 10.35 -4.45
N VAL A 217 2.76 9.39 -3.54
CA VAL A 217 1.61 8.48 -3.56
C VAL A 217 0.32 9.26 -3.30
N LEU A 218 0.30 10.13 -2.29
CA LEU A 218 -0.88 10.94 -1.97
C LEU A 218 -1.29 11.85 -3.12
N ALA A 219 -0.33 12.51 -3.78
CA ALA A 219 -0.55 13.35 -4.95
C ALA A 219 -1.22 12.59 -6.10
N SER A 220 -0.94 11.29 -6.24
CA SER A 220 -1.54 10.45 -7.28
C SER A 220 -3.03 10.16 -7.06
N TRP A 221 -3.56 10.42 -5.87
CA TRP A 221 -4.99 10.28 -5.54
C TRP A 221 -5.74 11.61 -5.51
N LEU A 222 -4.99 12.73 -5.50
CA LEU A 222 -5.57 14.05 -5.50
C LEU A 222 -5.92 14.52 -6.92
N PRO A 223 -6.82 15.50 -7.08
CA PRO A 223 -7.13 16.07 -8.37
C PRO A 223 -5.87 16.55 -9.10
N GLN A 224 -5.79 16.36 -10.43
CA GLN A 224 -4.60 16.74 -11.23
C GLN A 224 -4.20 18.22 -11.10
N ALA A 225 -5.11 19.09 -10.70
CA ALA A 225 -4.85 20.51 -10.48
C ALA A 225 -4.21 20.83 -9.11
N ALA A 226 -4.04 19.82 -8.22
CA ALA A 226 -3.45 20.00 -6.92
C ALA A 226 -1.98 20.44 -7.03
N THR A 227 -1.63 21.53 -6.35
CA THR A 227 -0.24 21.99 -6.26
C THR A 227 0.53 21.17 -5.23
N TYR A 228 1.87 21.19 -5.27
CA TYR A 228 2.69 20.55 -4.22
C TYR A 228 2.34 21.08 -2.82
N ARG A 229 1.95 22.34 -2.71
CA ARG A 229 1.46 22.93 -1.47
C ARG A 229 0.15 22.31 -1.00
N ASP A 230 -0.77 22.04 -1.92
CA ASP A 230 -2.05 21.37 -1.59
C ASP A 230 -1.81 19.93 -1.12
N VAL A 231 -0.91 19.21 -1.79
CA VAL A 231 -0.51 17.85 -1.39
C VAL A 231 0.08 17.86 0.01
N ARG A 232 1.02 18.76 0.30
CA ARG A 232 1.66 18.89 1.62
C ARG A 232 0.68 19.21 2.73
N ARG A 233 -0.18 20.21 2.50
CA ARG A 233 -1.21 20.57 3.48
C ARG A 233 -2.12 19.38 3.77
N TYR A 234 -2.59 18.69 2.73
CA TYR A 234 -3.45 17.52 2.90
C TYR A 234 -2.71 16.37 3.59
N GLY A 235 -1.44 16.13 3.26
CA GLY A 235 -0.60 15.15 3.93
C GLY A 235 -0.47 15.44 5.42
N VAL A 236 -0.20 16.69 5.80
CA VAL A 236 -0.15 17.11 7.21
C VAL A 236 -1.49 16.87 7.92
N GLU A 237 -2.60 17.27 7.31
CA GLU A 237 -3.94 17.09 7.88
C GLU A 237 -4.28 15.62 8.10
N VAL A 238 -4.00 14.77 7.11
CA VAL A 238 -4.23 13.32 7.19
C VAL A 238 -3.36 12.69 8.26
N THR A 239 -2.04 12.96 8.25
CA THR A 239 -1.10 12.37 9.22
C THR A 239 -1.44 12.79 10.66
N LEU A 240 -1.84 14.06 10.89
CA LEU A 240 -2.33 14.49 12.20
C LEU A 240 -3.56 13.70 12.63
N ALA A 241 -4.56 13.59 11.76
CA ALA A 241 -5.80 12.89 12.08
C ALA A 241 -5.54 11.40 12.36
N SER A 242 -4.64 10.77 11.61
CA SER A 242 -4.32 9.33 11.71
C SER A 242 -3.39 8.96 12.85
N GLU A 243 -2.56 9.88 13.35
CA GLU A 243 -1.50 9.55 14.33
C GLU A 243 -1.67 10.24 15.69
N LEU A 244 -2.54 11.25 15.80
CA LEU A 244 -2.86 11.82 17.10
C LEU A 244 -3.53 10.76 17.99
N PRO A 245 -3.24 10.75 19.31
CA PRO A 245 -3.78 9.76 20.23
C PRO A 245 -5.32 9.80 20.27
N ALA A 246 -5.92 8.62 20.39
CA ALA A 246 -7.34 8.47 20.68
C ALA A 246 -7.54 8.22 22.17
N GLU A 247 -8.57 8.84 22.76
CA GLU A 247 -8.98 8.49 24.12
C GLU A 247 -9.39 7.00 24.14
N ARG A 248 -8.80 6.20 25.05
CA ARG A 248 -9.07 4.76 25.21
C ARG A 248 -8.53 3.83 24.12
N ALA A 249 -7.60 4.29 23.28
CA ALA A 249 -6.80 3.36 22.46
C ALA A 249 -6.09 2.33 23.36
N GLY A 250 -5.75 1.17 22.77
CA GLY A 250 -4.96 0.14 23.45
C GLY A 250 -3.59 0.63 23.92
N SER A 251 -2.70 -0.29 24.27
CA SER A 251 -1.36 0.09 24.75
C SER A 251 -0.41 0.56 23.64
N ALA A 252 -0.68 0.23 22.37
CA ALA A 252 0.09 0.76 21.26
C ALA A 252 -0.37 2.17 20.90
N SER A 253 0.63 2.95 20.55
CA SER A 253 0.54 4.33 20.14
C SER A 253 0.09 4.42 18.68
N ALA A 254 -0.76 5.39 18.33
CA ALA A 254 -1.29 5.52 16.97
C ALA A 254 -0.15 5.79 15.96
N ALA A 255 0.75 6.70 16.32
CA ALA A 255 1.98 6.96 15.57
C ALA A 255 2.87 5.70 15.45
N GLY A 256 2.95 4.89 16.52
CA GLY A 256 3.68 3.62 16.50
C GLY A 256 3.07 2.59 15.55
N LEU A 257 1.74 2.52 15.46
CA LEU A 257 1.03 1.68 14.48
C LEU A 257 1.17 2.22 13.06
N GLY A 258 1.19 3.54 12.87
CA GLY A 258 1.49 4.20 11.59
C GLY A 258 2.86 3.79 11.05
N HIS A 259 3.92 3.95 11.85
CA HIS A 259 5.27 3.49 11.48
C HIS A 259 5.33 1.98 11.21
N LEU A 260 4.64 1.17 12.02
CA LEU A 260 4.59 -0.27 11.77
C LEU A 260 3.86 -0.60 10.45
N ALA A 261 2.84 0.17 10.08
CA ALA A 261 2.15 0.02 8.80
C ALA A 261 3.09 0.31 7.62
N GLU A 262 3.95 1.32 7.72
CA GLU A 262 4.99 1.62 6.71
C GLU A 262 6.01 0.47 6.55
N ASP A 263 6.40 -0.16 7.67
CA ASP A 263 7.34 -1.29 7.67
C ASP A 263 6.70 -2.60 7.13
N VAL A 264 5.40 -2.78 7.34
CA VAL A 264 4.69 -4.03 7.07
C VAL A 264 3.99 -4.00 5.72
N LEU A 265 3.25 -2.95 5.40
CA LEU A 265 2.38 -2.89 4.22
C LEU A 265 3.17 -2.46 2.97
N PRO A 266 2.69 -2.86 1.77
CA PRO A 266 3.08 -2.22 0.52
C PRO A 266 2.88 -0.69 0.57
N SER A 267 3.66 0.06 -0.20
CA SER A 267 3.76 1.53 -0.06
C SER A 267 2.42 2.25 -0.19
N ARG A 268 1.56 1.89 -1.16
CA ARG A 268 0.26 2.56 -1.32
C ARG A 268 -0.68 2.18 -0.19
N LEU A 269 -0.68 0.93 0.25
CA LEU A 269 -1.43 0.52 1.45
C LEU A 269 -0.94 1.21 2.73
N GLY A 270 0.35 1.52 2.85
CA GLY A 270 0.91 2.31 3.95
C GLY A 270 0.35 3.74 3.98
N VAL A 271 0.34 4.43 2.84
CA VAL A 271 -0.28 5.76 2.74
C VAL A 271 -1.79 5.68 2.94
N PHE A 272 -2.44 4.66 2.37
CA PHE A 272 -3.89 4.44 2.52
C PHE A 272 -4.28 4.15 3.97
N HIS A 273 -3.42 3.51 4.76
CA HIS A 273 -3.64 3.34 6.19
C HIS A 273 -3.83 4.69 6.89
N ALA A 274 -2.96 5.68 6.62
CA ALA A 274 -3.10 7.03 7.17
C ALA A 274 -4.40 7.69 6.70
N VAL A 275 -4.69 7.65 5.40
CA VAL A 275 -5.93 8.24 4.84
C VAL A 275 -7.19 7.59 5.41
N LEU A 276 -7.24 6.26 5.48
CA LEU A 276 -8.40 5.50 5.97
C LEU A 276 -8.62 5.70 7.47
N THR A 277 -7.57 5.72 8.28
CA THR A 277 -7.71 5.96 9.73
C THR A 277 -8.14 7.40 10.03
N ALA A 278 -7.61 8.38 9.29
CA ALA A 278 -8.08 9.76 9.32
C ALA A 278 -9.57 9.86 8.93
N TYR A 279 -9.96 9.21 7.83
CA TYR A 279 -11.35 9.14 7.36
C TYR A 279 -12.27 8.52 8.41
N LEU A 280 -11.88 7.39 9.03
CA LEU A 280 -12.66 6.73 10.07
C LEU A 280 -12.88 7.64 11.27
N ARG A 281 -11.83 8.34 11.70
CA ARG A 281 -11.91 9.29 12.81
C ARG A 281 -12.87 10.43 12.50
N GLU A 282 -12.79 10.99 11.29
CA GLU A 282 -13.67 12.08 10.83
C GLU A 282 -15.14 11.62 10.70
N GLN A 283 -15.38 10.51 10.01
CA GLN A 283 -16.73 10.09 9.60
C GLN A 283 -17.45 9.20 10.62
N ARG A 284 -16.71 8.41 11.41
CA ARG A 284 -17.27 7.45 12.38
C ARG A 284 -16.94 7.79 13.83
N GLY A 285 -16.10 8.80 14.06
CA GLY A 285 -15.75 9.30 15.37
C GLY A 285 -14.65 8.52 16.09
N GLU A 286 -14.25 9.04 17.26
CA GLU A 286 -13.13 8.54 18.06
C GLU A 286 -13.28 7.07 18.49
N ASP A 287 -14.49 6.61 18.81
CA ASP A 287 -14.71 5.22 19.26
C ASP A 287 -14.39 4.19 18.16
N ALA A 288 -14.75 4.49 16.91
CA ALA A 288 -14.46 3.62 15.77
C ALA A 288 -12.96 3.58 15.46
N TYR A 289 -12.32 4.76 15.48
CA TYR A 289 -10.87 4.90 15.32
C TYR A 289 -10.10 4.15 16.44
N ALA A 290 -10.45 4.36 17.71
CA ALA A 290 -9.84 3.68 18.85
C ALA A 290 -10.03 2.14 18.80
N SER A 291 -11.20 1.68 18.36
CA SER A 291 -11.48 0.25 18.15
C SER A 291 -10.53 -0.37 17.12
N LEU A 292 -10.34 0.29 15.96
CA LEU A 292 -9.40 -0.17 14.95
C LEU A 292 -7.96 -0.20 15.49
N LEU A 293 -7.51 0.87 16.16
CA LEU A 293 -6.17 0.89 16.76
C LEU A 293 -5.96 -0.28 17.75
N GLY A 294 -6.95 -0.58 18.58
CA GLY A 294 -6.91 -1.72 19.50
C GLY A 294 -6.80 -3.07 18.80
N GLN A 295 -7.47 -3.24 17.65
CA GLN A 295 -7.35 -4.44 16.83
C GLN A 295 -5.95 -4.56 16.23
N LEU A 296 -5.41 -3.50 15.64
CA LEU A 296 -4.07 -3.47 15.04
C LEU A 296 -2.97 -3.74 16.08
N ASP A 297 -3.08 -3.15 17.28
CA ASP A 297 -2.18 -3.42 18.41
C ASP A 297 -2.16 -4.91 18.81
N THR A 298 -3.35 -5.54 18.83
CA THR A 298 -3.48 -6.97 19.14
C THR A 298 -2.83 -7.85 18.06
N LEU A 299 -3.00 -7.49 16.79
CA LEU A 299 -2.36 -8.17 15.66
C LEU A 299 -0.82 -8.03 15.71
N ALA A 300 -0.32 -6.82 15.98
CA ALA A 300 1.12 -6.55 16.06
C ALA A 300 1.78 -7.36 17.20
N ARG A 301 1.13 -7.45 18.37
CA ARG A 301 1.69 -8.17 19.53
C ARG A 301 1.66 -9.68 19.42
N SER A 302 0.64 -10.23 18.77
CA SER A 302 0.54 -11.68 18.54
C SER A 302 1.58 -12.21 17.54
N SER A 303 2.31 -11.31 16.86
CA SER A 303 3.25 -11.64 15.77
C SER A 303 4.76 -11.64 16.17
N ARG A 304 5.13 -11.67 17.46
CA ARG A 304 6.54 -11.59 17.94
C ARG A 304 7.32 -12.93 17.87
N PRO A 305 8.68 -12.90 17.78
CA PRO A 305 9.50 -12.54 16.63
C PRO A 305 10.35 -13.76 16.18
N ALA A 306 9.93 -14.42 15.12
CA ALA A 306 10.84 -15.10 14.21
C ALA A 306 10.36 -14.67 12.85
N VAL A 307 10.89 -13.57 12.30
CA VAL A 307 10.38 -13.00 11.04
C VAL A 307 10.79 -13.93 9.90
N SER A 308 10.03 -15.01 9.71
CA SER A 308 10.01 -15.71 8.46
C SER A 308 9.16 -14.91 7.47
N ALA A 309 9.43 -15.05 6.18
CA ALA A 309 8.60 -14.41 5.14
C ALA A 309 7.12 -14.83 5.22
N MET A 310 6.82 -15.97 5.83
CA MET A 310 5.44 -16.44 6.06
C MET A 310 4.72 -15.63 7.14
N ASP A 311 5.41 -15.25 8.22
CA ASP A 311 4.80 -14.50 9.33
C ASP A 311 4.43 -13.07 8.90
N LEU A 312 5.24 -12.45 8.03
CA LEU A 312 4.95 -11.14 7.47
C LEU A 312 3.72 -11.13 6.53
N ARG A 313 3.55 -12.18 5.70
CA ARG A 313 2.35 -12.30 4.84
C ARG A 313 1.08 -12.46 5.65
N ALA A 314 1.13 -13.24 6.73
CA ALA A 314 -0.02 -13.42 7.62
C ALA A 314 -0.41 -12.10 8.32
N LEU A 315 0.58 -11.35 8.80
CA LEU A 315 0.35 -10.03 9.41
C LEU A 315 -0.26 -9.05 8.42
N ARG A 316 0.31 -8.93 7.20
CA ARG A 316 -0.24 -8.08 6.12
C ARG A 316 -1.71 -8.39 5.83
N ARG A 317 -2.03 -9.68 5.66
CA ARG A 317 -3.40 -10.13 5.41
C ARG A 317 -4.35 -9.71 6.52
N ALA A 318 -3.98 -9.97 7.77
CA ALA A 318 -4.82 -9.61 8.92
C ALA A 318 -4.98 -8.08 9.06
N TRP A 319 -3.92 -7.32 8.79
CA TRP A 319 -3.93 -5.86 8.82
C TRP A 319 -4.87 -5.27 7.76
N VAL A 320 -4.77 -5.74 6.51
CA VAL A 320 -5.68 -5.33 5.42
C VAL A 320 -7.12 -5.69 5.76
N LEU A 321 -7.39 -6.90 6.26
CA LEU A 321 -8.74 -7.28 6.69
C LEU A 321 -9.29 -6.35 7.77
N ALA A 322 -8.49 -5.99 8.77
CA ALA A 322 -8.91 -5.07 9.83
C ALA A 322 -9.23 -3.66 9.30
N LEU A 323 -8.36 -3.10 8.45
CA LEU A 323 -8.56 -1.77 7.87
C LEU A 323 -9.85 -1.69 7.04
N PHE A 324 -10.00 -2.60 6.08
CA PHE A 324 -11.15 -2.59 5.19
C PHE A 324 -12.45 -2.92 5.92
N SER A 325 -12.45 -3.92 6.82
CA SER A 325 -13.66 -4.25 7.60
C SER A 325 -14.10 -3.10 8.50
N ALA A 326 -13.17 -2.29 9.03
CA ALA A 326 -13.50 -1.13 9.85
C ALA A 326 -14.14 0.01 9.03
N ALA A 327 -13.80 0.12 7.75
CA ALA A 327 -14.27 1.16 6.83
C ALA A 327 -15.50 0.77 6.00
N GLU A 328 -15.90 -0.51 6.00
CA GLU A 328 -17.12 -0.96 5.32
C GLU A 328 -18.36 -0.26 5.88
N SER A 329 -19.12 0.39 5.00
CA SER A 329 -20.40 1.03 5.31
C SER A 329 -21.54 0.27 4.64
N ASN A 330 -22.74 0.33 5.23
CA ASN A 330 -23.98 -0.12 4.59
C ASN A 330 -24.07 -1.63 4.27
N LEU A 331 -23.31 -2.48 4.95
CA LEU A 331 -23.49 -3.92 4.83
C LEU A 331 -24.83 -4.37 5.43
N PRO A 332 -25.60 -5.23 4.73
CA PRO A 332 -26.74 -5.92 5.33
C PRO A 332 -26.32 -6.67 6.60
N ALA A 333 -27.20 -6.78 7.59
CA ALA A 333 -26.89 -7.45 8.86
C ALA A 333 -26.50 -8.93 8.69
N GLU A 334 -27.00 -9.55 7.62
CA GLU A 334 -26.73 -10.92 7.20
C GLU A 334 -25.51 -11.07 6.26
N ALA A 335 -24.81 -9.98 5.93
CA ALA A 335 -23.64 -10.04 5.06
C ALA A 335 -22.52 -10.86 5.71
N VAL A 336 -21.88 -11.70 4.89
CA VAL A 336 -20.69 -12.47 5.29
C VAL A 336 -19.56 -11.47 5.57
N SER A 337 -18.75 -11.67 6.61
CA SER A 337 -17.64 -10.74 6.87
C SER A 337 -16.52 -10.86 5.82
N LEU A 338 -15.75 -9.79 5.59
CA LEU A 338 -14.61 -9.83 4.67
C LEU A 338 -13.61 -10.92 5.05
N GLU A 339 -13.41 -11.15 6.36
CA GLU A 339 -12.60 -12.26 6.88
C GLU A 339 -13.15 -13.63 6.49
N GLN A 340 -14.48 -13.83 6.59
CA GLN A 340 -15.13 -15.06 6.18
C GLN A 340 -15.03 -15.28 4.67
N LEU A 341 -15.19 -14.24 3.86
CA LEU A 341 -14.99 -14.30 2.40
C LEU A 341 -13.54 -14.67 2.06
N ALA A 342 -12.56 -13.99 2.66
CA ALA A 342 -11.15 -14.26 2.43
C ALA A 342 -10.76 -15.69 2.85
N SER A 343 -11.31 -16.19 3.97
CA SER A 343 -11.15 -17.58 4.42
C SER A 343 -11.78 -18.57 3.44
N ARG A 344 -12.95 -18.23 2.88
CA ARG A 344 -13.64 -19.04 1.86
C ARG A 344 -12.81 -19.16 0.59
N ILE A 345 -12.23 -18.07 0.09
CA ILE A 345 -11.31 -18.10 -1.05
C ILE A 345 -10.11 -19.01 -0.77
N ALA A 346 -9.45 -18.84 0.38
CA ALA A 346 -8.29 -19.66 0.72
C ALA A 346 -8.59 -21.18 0.72
N LYS A 347 -9.82 -21.57 1.09
CA LYS A 347 -10.29 -22.97 1.00
C LYS A 347 -10.56 -23.39 -0.45
N LEU A 348 -11.18 -22.52 -1.24
CA LEU A 348 -11.58 -22.82 -2.60
C LEU A 348 -10.41 -22.84 -3.60
N VAL A 349 -9.30 -22.14 -3.32
CA VAL A 349 -8.09 -22.09 -4.18
C VAL A 349 -7.52 -23.49 -4.48
N ARG A 350 -7.75 -24.47 -3.58
CA ARG A 350 -7.31 -25.87 -3.76
C ARG A 350 -8.38 -26.81 -4.34
N ALA A 351 -9.59 -26.31 -4.58
CA ALA A 351 -10.69 -27.11 -5.10
C ALA A 351 -10.71 -27.04 -6.63
N GLY A 352 -10.54 -28.17 -7.33
CA GLY A 352 -10.64 -28.19 -8.80
C GLY A 352 -12.09 -28.22 -9.30
N GLY A 353 -12.26 -27.95 -10.59
CA GLY A 353 -13.47 -28.15 -11.35
C GLY A 353 -14.39 -26.93 -11.43
N TRP A 354 -15.27 -26.98 -12.44
CA TRP A 354 -16.19 -25.90 -12.82
C TRP A 354 -17.02 -25.32 -11.67
N LYS A 355 -17.53 -26.18 -10.78
CA LYS A 355 -18.36 -25.73 -9.64
C LYS A 355 -17.54 -24.90 -8.65
N ALA A 356 -16.32 -25.35 -8.33
CA ALA A 356 -15.44 -24.65 -7.40
C ALA A 356 -14.98 -23.31 -7.98
N ALA A 357 -14.64 -23.27 -9.28
CA ALA A 357 -14.27 -22.04 -9.97
C ALA A 357 -15.41 -21.00 -10.00
N ARG A 358 -16.65 -21.43 -10.23
CA ARG A 358 -17.82 -20.53 -10.14
C ARG A 358 -17.98 -19.94 -8.74
N GLU A 359 -17.80 -20.77 -7.71
CA GLU A 359 -17.90 -20.31 -6.32
C GLU A 359 -16.77 -19.34 -5.98
N ARG A 360 -15.53 -19.64 -6.41
CA ARG A 360 -14.40 -18.72 -6.25
C ARG A 360 -14.65 -17.39 -6.93
N ALA A 361 -15.20 -17.38 -8.15
CA ALA A 361 -15.53 -16.17 -8.88
C ALA A 361 -16.49 -15.27 -8.13
N ALA A 362 -17.58 -15.84 -7.62
CA ALA A 362 -18.56 -15.08 -6.85
C ALA A 362 -17.94 -14.46 -5.59
N VAL A 363 -17.12 -15.23 -4.86
CA VAL A 363 -16.47 -14.73 -3.64
C VAL A 363 -15.39 -13.69 -3.96
N ALA A 364 -14.62 -13.89 -5.03
CA ALA A 364 -13.60 -12.95 -5.48
C ALA A 364 -14.23 -11.62 -5.92
N GLU A 365 -15.31 -11.66 -6.69
CA GLU A 365 -16.11 -10.48 -7.03
C GLU A 365 -16.58 -9.74 -5.78
N GLU A 366 -17.18 -10.44 -4.81
CA GLU A 366 -17.71 -9.82 -3.60
C GLU A 366 -16.60 -9.13 -2.78
N ILE A 367 -15.42 -9.77 -2.67
CA ILE A 367 -14.25 -9.13 -2.04
C ILE A 367 -13.82 -7.90 -2.84
N THR A 368 -13.69 -8.04 -4.16
CA THR A 368 -13.22 -6.99 -5.08
C THR A 368 -14.12 -5.75 -5.01
N ASP A 369 -15.43 -5.97 -5.02
CA ASP A 369 -16.46 -4.93 -4.90
C ASP A 369 -16.37 -4.18 -3.57
N ARG A 370 -16.28 -4.91 -2.46
CA ARG A 370 -16.18 -4.30 -1.11
C ARG A 370 -14.89 -3.52 -0.91
N LEU A 371 -13.77 -4.03 -1.43
CA LEU A 371 -12.50 -3.29 -1.39
C LEU A 371 -12.59 -2.02 -2.23
N ALA A 372 -13.18 -2.09 -3.42
CA ALA A 372 -13.35 -0.91 -4.28
C ALA A 372 -14.27 0.12 -3.62
N ASP A 373 -15.42 -0.28 -3.08
CA ASP A 373 -16.34 0.63 -2.38
C ASP A 373 -15.64 1.41 -1.25
N VAL A 374 -14.85 0.71 -0.43
CA VAL A 374 -14.04 1.34 0.61
C VAL A 374 -12.99 2.29 0.03
N ILE A 375 -12.21 1.85 -0.97
CA ILE A 375 -11.17 2.70 -1.58
C ILE A 375 -11.78 3.96 -2.18
N LEU A 376 -12.83 3.82 -2.99
CA LEU A 376 -13.47 4.93 -3.70
C LEU A 376 -14.12 5.90 -2.72
N THR A 377 -14.78 5.40 -1.68
CA THR A 377 -15.38 6.24 -0.63
C THR A 377 -14.31 6.99 0.18
N VAL A 378 -13.26 6.29 0.63
CA VAL A 378 -12.21 6.88 1.46
C VAL A 378 -11.40 7.92 0.69
N LEU A 379 -11.10 7.65 -0.59
CA LEU A 379 -10.36 8.58 -1.46
C LEU A 379 -11.25 9.66 -2.09
N ARG A 380 -12.57 9.64 -1.87
CA ARG A 380 -13.55 10.56 -2.48
C ARG A 380 -13.50 10.54 -4.01
N LEU A 381 -13.45 9.32 -4.56
CA LEU A 381 -13.44 8.99 -5.98
C LEU A 381 -14.75 8.28 -6.36
N GLU A 382 -15.88 8.66 -5.78
CA GLU A 382 -17.17 8.00 -5.98
C GLU A 382 -17.72 8.15 -7.40
N GLU A 383 -17.11 9.00 -8.23
CA GLU A 383 -17.39 9.08 -9.65
C GLU A 383 -16.81 7.91 -10.46
N LEU A 384 -15.85 7.17 -9.89
CA LEU A 384 -15.32 5.96 -10.50
C LEU A 384 -16.29 4.80 -10.30
N ASP A 385 -16.52 4.05 -11.37
CA ASP A 385 -17.21 2.77 -11.35
C ASP A 385 -16.17 1.64 -11.37
N LEU A 386 -16.35 0.65 -10.48
CA LEU A 386 -15.67 -0.64 -10.61
C LEU A 386 -16.31 -1.44 -11.74
N LEU A 387 -15.49 -1.76 -12.74
CA LEU A 387 -15.84 -2.64 -13.83
C LEU A 387 -14.98 -3.89 -13.74
N LEU A 388 -15.63 -5.03 -13.60
CA LEU A 388 -14.96 -6.32 -13.70
C LEU A 388 -14.90 -6.70 -15.18
N ARG A 389 -13.71 -7.08 -15.63
CA ARG A 389 -13.47 -7.51 -17.01
C ARG A 389 -13.48 -9.02 -17.07
N GLY A 390 -14.32 -9.58 -17.94
CA GLY A 390 -14.35 -11.02 -18.14
C GLY A 390 -14.91 -11.76 -16.93
N SER A 391 -15.68 -12.81 -17.20
CA SER A 391 -15.77 -13.89 -16.20
C SER A 391 -14.50 -14.77 -16.22
N CYS A 392 -13.41 -14.30 -16.84
CA CYS A 392 -12.40 -15.18 -17.43
C CYS A 392 -11.21 -15.44 -16.51
N ALA A 393 -11.08 -14.68 -15.44
CA ALA A 393 -10.24 -14.95 -14.28
C ALA A 393 -10.87 -14.10 -13.18
N GLN A 394 -11.89 -14.67 -12.54
CA GLN A 394 -12.44 -14.19 -11.28
C GLN A 394 -12.32 -15.40 -10.38
N GLY A 395 -11.25 -15.54 -9.61
CA GLY A 395 -11.11 -16.72 -8.76
C GLY A 395 -11.04 -18.05 -9.53
N VAL A 396 -10.86 -18.14 -10.85
CA VAL A 396 -10.89 -19.44 -11.56
C VAL A 396 -9.58 -20.21 -11.37
N LEU A 397 -8.46 -19.53 -11.18
CA LEU A 397 -7.13 -20.13 -11.10
C LEU A 397 -6.70 -20.34 -9.66
N GLY A 398 -6.05 -21.47 -9.39
CA GLY A 398 -5.48 -21.74 -8.07
C GLY A 398 -4.23 -20.90 -7.79
N LEU A 399 -3.36 -20.69 -8.80
CA LEU A 399 -2.00 -20.17 -8.62
C LEU A 399 -1.54 -19.25 -9.78
N GLY A 400 -2.31 -18.19 -10.09
CA GLY A 400 -1.87 -17.10 -10.98
C GLY A 400 -2.92 -16.00 -11.13
N SER A 401 -2.53 -14.80 -11.61
CA SER A 401 -3.40 -13.62 -11.82
C SER A 401 -4.82 -13.95 -12.25
N ASP A 402 -5.77 -13.59 -11.38
CA ASP A 402 -7.12 -14.16 -11.33
C ASP A 402 -8.23 -13.14 -11.12
N ILE A 403 -7.93 -11.84 -11.22
CA ILE A 403 -8.90 -10.76 -11.15
C ILE A 403 -8.46 -9.68 -12.14
N ASP A 404 -9.23 -9.50 -13.21
CA ASP A 404 -9.04 -8.40 -14.17
C ASP A 404 -10.16 -7.38 -13.95
N PHE A 405 -9.77 -6.14 -13.67
CA PHE A 405 -10.70 -5.08 -13.34
C PHE A 405 -10.21 -3.72 -13.85
N GLU A 406 -11.11 -2.76 -13.76
CA GLU A 406 -10.87 -1.38 -14.09
C GLU A 406 -11.69 -0.46 -13.19
N LEU A 407 -11.09 0.63 -12.74
CA LEU A 407 -11.79 1.71 -12.02
C LEU A 407 -11.90 2.90 -12.96
N SER A 408 -13.08 3.16 -13.52
CA SER A 408 -13.24 4.15 -14.60
C SER A 408 -14.35 5.15 -14.38
N SER A 409 -14.21 6.33 -14.98
CA SER A 409 -15.27 7.33 -15.06
C SER A 409 -15.17 8.10 -16.38
N ALA A 410 -16.06 9.07 -16.58
CA ALA A 410 -15.95 9.99 -17.71
C ALA A 410 -14.63 10.79 -17.71
N ALA A 411 -14.04 11.07 -16.54
CA ALA A 411 -12.76 11.77 -16.41
C ALA A 411 -11.56 10.83 -16.63
N PHE A 412 -11.73 9.53 -16.34
CA PHE A 412 -10.69 8.51 -16.46
C PHE A 412 -11.17 7.34 -17.34
N PRO A 413 -11.35 7.55 -18.65
CA PRO A 413 -11.97 6.56 -19.52
C PRO A 413 -11.09 5.36 -19.88
N GLY A 414 -9.83 5.36 -19.43
CA GLY A 414 -8.89 4.26 -19.58
C GLY A 414 -8.53 3.57 -18.27
N GLY A 415 -9.19 3.92 -17.16
CA GLY A 415 -8.86 3.48 -15.81
C GLY A 415 -8.13 4.54 -14.99
N HIS A 416 -8.39 4.57 -13.67
CA HIS A 416 -7.70 5.39 -12.69
C HIS A 416 -6.57 4.58 -12.04
N ARG A 417 -5.43 4.52 -12.75
CA ARG A 417 -4.27 3.68 -12.38
C ARG A 417 -3.85 3.77 -10.91
N PRO A 418 -3.77 4.96 -10.26
CA PRO A 418 -3.37 5.02 -8.85
C PRO A 418 -4.31 4.29 -7.88
N ALA A 419 -5.61 4.29 -8.16
CA ALA A 419 -6.60 3.56 -7.35
C ALA A 419 -6.56 2.06 -7.67
N GLU A 420 -6.35 1.70 -8.94
CA GLU A 420 -6.18 0.30 -9.35
C GLU A 420 -4.94 -0.34 -8.73
N ASP A 421 -3.79 0.37 -8.71
CA ASP A 421 -2.57 -0.14 -8.08
C ASP A 421 -2.78 -0.38 -6.56
N LEU A 422 -3.49 0.50 -5.87
CA LEU A 422 -3.87 0.31 -4.46
C LEU A 422 -4.76 -0.91 -4.26
N MET A 423 -5.74 -1.10 -5.14
CA MET A 423 -6.64 -2.24 -5.13
C MET A 423 -5.91 -3.56 -5.42
N ILE A 424 -4.93 -3.56 -6.32
CA ILE A 424 -4.04 -4.70 -6.58
C ILE A 424 -3.21 -5.04 -5.33
N GLU A 425 -2.64 -4.05 -4.65
CA GLU A 425 -1.90 -4.27 -3.39
C GLU A 425 -2.81 -4.89 -2.31
N ALA A 426 -4.04 -4.40 -2.16
CA ALA A 426 -5.03 -4.93 -1.22
C ALA A 426 -5.42 -6.39 -1.54
N LEU A 427 -5.80 -6.68 -2.78
CA LEU A 427 -6.15 -8.02 -3.24
C LEU A 427 -4.97 -8.99 -3.05
N THR A 428 -3.75 -8.56 -3.38
CA THR A 428 -2.53 -9.36 -3.22
C THR A 428 -2.29 -9.74 -1.76
N CYS A 429 -2.50 -8.82 -0.81
CA CYS A 429 -2.45 -9.12 0.63
C CYS A 429 -3.51 -10.16 1.06
N LEU A 430 -4.65 -10.20 0.38
CA LEU A 430 -5.69 -11.23 0.57
C LEU A 430 -5.42 -12.53 -0.19
N GLY A 431 -4.28 -12.65 -0.87
CA GLY A 431 -3.90 -13.84 -1.65
C GLY A 431 -4.65 -13.95 -2.98
N LEU A 432 -5.14 -12.83 -3.49
CA LEU A 432 -5.78 -12.71 -4.79
C LEU A 432 -4.84 -11.93 -5.71
N GLU A 433 -4.27 -12.60 -6.70
CA GLU A 433 -3.50 -11.92 -7.73
C GLU A 433 -4.45 -11.18 -8.68
N ALA A 434 -4.15 -9.92 -8.98
CA ALA A 434 -5.01 -9.05 -9.77
C ALA A 434 -4.21 -8.20 -10.76
N GLU A 435 -4.85 -7.84 -11.86
CA GLU A 435 -4.32 -6.95 -12.90
C GLU A 435 -5.31 -5.80 -13.15
N GLY A 436 -4.77 -4.58 -13.22
CA GLY A 436 -5.53 -3.37 -13.54
C GLY A 436 -5.40 -2.99 -15.02
N SER A 437 -5.95 -1.83 -15.35
CA SER A 437 -6.02 -1.30 -16.72
C SER A 437 -4.66 -1.08 -17.39
N ALA A 438 -3.58 -0.89 -16.63
CA ALA A 438 -2.24 -0.57 -17.15
C ALA A 438 -1.40 -1.79 -17.60
N ALA A 439 -1.76 -3.01 -17.20
CA ALA A 439 -1.03 -4.23 -17.58
C ALA A 439 -1.26 -4.65 -19.05
N ARG A 440 -2.04 -3.86 -19.80
CA ARG A 440 -2.50 -4.17 -21.16
C ARG A 440 -1.46 -3.80 -22.23
N PRO A 441 -1.30 -4.63 -23.26
CA PRO A 441 -0.76 -4.21 -24.54
C PRO A 441 -1.68 -3.12 -25.17
N GLY A 442 -1.11 -2.09 -25.78
CA GLY A 442 -1.89 -1.02 -26.39
C GLY A 442 -2.56 -1.46 -27.69
N GLU A 443 -3.87 -1.75 -27.65
CA GLU A 443 -4.64 -2.28 -28.79
C GLU A 443 -5.79 -1.36 -29.22
N ARG A 444 -6.26 -1.49 -30.48
CA ARG A 444 -7.25 -0.58 -31.07
C ARG A 444 -8.26 -1.28 -32.00
N ASP A 445 -9.38 -1.76 -31.45
CA ASP A 445 -10.52 -2.26 -32.27
C ASP A 445 -11.73 -1.32 -32.25
N LEU A 446 -11.98 -0.67 -31.10
CA LEU A 446 -12.95 0.40 -30.90
C LEU A 446 -12.19 1.69 -30.55
N VAL A 447 -12.57 2.82 -31.14
CA VAL A 447 -11.96 4.12 -30.86
C VAL A 447 -13.06 5.11 -30.46
N SER A 448 -12.79 5.92 -29.44
CA SER A 448 -13.68 7.01 -29.03
C SER A 448 -13.92 8.00 -30.15
N VAL A 449 -15.03 8.73 -30.05
CA VAL A 449 -15.44 9.71 -31.07
C VAL A 449 -14.36 10.78 -31.29
N ASP A 450 -13.58 11.09 -30.25
CA ASP A 450 -12.47 12.04 -30.26
C ASP A 450 -11.08 11.42 -30.56
N GLY A 451 -11.00 10.10 -30.75
CA GLY A 451 -9.73 9.41 -30.98
C GLY A 451 -8.83 9.22 -29.76
N GLY A 452 -9.23 9.72 -28.59
CA GLY A 452 -8.41 9.75 -27.38
C GLY A 452 -8.30 8.42 -26.63
N THR A 453 -9.27 7.51 -26.81
CA THR A 453 -9.32 6.21 -26.12
C THR A 453 -9.61 5.10 -27.12
N ALA A 454 -8.98 3.94 -26.96
CA ALA A 454 -9.26 2.76 -27.76
C ALA A 454 -9.37 1.50 -26.89
N ARG A 455 -10.19 0.52 -27.31
CA ARG A 455 -10.45 -0.74 -26.59
C ARG A 455 -10.57 -1.92 -27.55
N ASP A 456 -10.29 -3.14 -27.07
CA ASP A 456 -10.68 -4.38 -27.76
C ASP A 456 -12.21 -4.54 -27.64
N LEU A 457 -12.81 -5.02 -28.71
CA LEU A 457 -14.20 -5.43 -28.79
C LEU A 457 -14.57 -6.51 -27.76
N HIS A 458 -13.68 -7.48 -27.48
CA HIS A 458 -13.97 -8.54 -26.51
C HIS A 458 -14.06 -8.04 -25.08
N GLU A 459 -13.09 -7.22 -24.68
CA GLU A 459 -13.09 -6.59 -23.36
C GLU A 459 -14.40 -5.83 -23.15
N TRP A 460 -14.87 -5.12 -24.18
CA TRP A 460 -16.13 -4.37 -24.12
C TRP A 460 -17.33 -5.26 -23.79
N PHE A 461 -17.51 -6.41 -24.44
CA PHE A 461 -18.64 -7.31 -24.12
C PHE A 461 -18.56 -7.96 -22.75
N GLU A 462 -17.39 -7.91 -22.13
CA GLU A 462 -17.12 -8.60 -20.88
C GLU A 462 -17.05 -7.66 -19.67
N LEU A 463 -17.19 -6.35 -19.86
CA LEU A 463 -17.30 -5.38 -18.76
C LEU A 463 -18.65 -5.49 -18.05
N ARG A 464 -18.61 -5.57 -16.73
CA ARG A 464 -19.81 -5.43 -15.88
C ARG A 464 -19.50 -4.73 -14.57
N ARG A 465 -20.51 -4.08 -14.02
CA ARG A 465 -20.52 -3.70 -12.60
C ARG A 465 -20.73 -4.94 -11.72
N PRO A 466 -20.09 -5.04 -10.56
CA PRO A 466 -20.43 -6.04 -9.55
C PRO A 466 -21.93 -6.05 -9.25
N GLY A 467 -22.49 -7.23 -9.02
CA GLY A 467 -23.93 -7.41 -8.77
C GLY A 467 -24.85 -7.11 -9.97
N SER A 468 -24.31 -6.63 -11.10
CA SER A 468 -25.05 -6.50 -12.35
C SER A 468 -24.85 -7.74 -13.22
N ASP A 469 -25.96 -8.32 -13.65
CA ASP A 469 -25.93 -9.34 -14.69
C ASP A 469 -25.86 -8.75 -16.09
N LEU A 470 -26.00 -7.44 -16.23
CA LEU A 470 -26.03 -6.75 -17.52
C LEU A 470 -24.74 -5.97 -17.74
N HIS A 471 -24.34 -5.91 -18.99
CA HIS A 471 -23.31 -4.98 -19.45
C HIS A 471 -23.66 -3.54 -19.04
N ASP A 472 -22.68 -2.79 -18.55
CA ASP A 472 -22.86 -1.38 -18.21
C ASP A 472 -22.53 -0.46 -19.41
N PRO A 473 -23.52 0.20 -20.03
CA PRO A 473 -23.25 1.22 -21.04
C PRO A 473 -22.87 2.59 -20.42
N GLY A 474 -23.04 2.80 -19.12
CA GLY A 474 -23.32 4.08 -18.46
C GLY A 474 -22.32 5.22 -18.71
N TRP A 475 -21.04 5.03 -18.39
CA TRP A 475 -20.04 6.10 -18.56
C TRP A 475 -19.35 6.04 -19.95
N ALA A 476 -19.41 4.89 -20.64
CA ALA A 476 -18.84 4.68 -21.97
C ALA A 476 -19.77 5.18 -23.10
N ALA A 477 -21.09 5.18 -22.91
CA ALA A 477 -22.07 5.61 -23.92
C ALA A 477 -21.93 7.09 -24.33
N THR A 478 -21.28 7.91 -23.50
CA THR A 478 -20.98 9.32 -23.77
C THR A 478 -19.64 9.53 -24.48
N LEU A 479 -18.73 8.55 -24.47
CA LEU A 479 -17.38 8.66 -25.05
C LEU A 479 -17.17 7.78 -26.29
N LEU A 480 -17.89 6.66 -26.40
CA LEU A 480 -17.83 5.71 -27.51
C LEU A 480 -19.21 5.61 -28.20
N ALA A 481 -19.24 5.62 -29.54
CA ALA A 481 -20.47 5.29 -30.26
C ALA A 481 -20.87 3.82 -30.01
N PRO A 482 -22.17 3.49 -29.90
CA PRO A 482 -22.61 2.10 -29.82
C PRO A 482 -22.03 1.31 -31.00
N PRO A 483 -21.40 0.14 -30.78
CA PRO A 483 -20.82 -0.61 -31.88
C PRO A 483 -21.94 -1.09 -32.81
N SER A 484 -21.76 -0.82 -34.10
CA SER A 484 -22.64 -1.35 -35.14
C SER A 484 -22.50 -2.88 -35.24
N ALA A 485 -23.50 -3.55 -35.82
CA ALA A 485 -23.42 -4.99 -36.14
C ALA A 485 -22.15 -5.36 -36.95
N GLY A 486 -21.68 -4.45 -37.80
CA GLY A 486 -20.45 -4.63 -38.59
C GLY A 486 -19.15 -4.45 -37.79
N VAL A 487 -19.20 -3.83 -36.60
CA VAL A 487 -18.06 -3.74 -35.67
C VAL A 487 -18.01 -4.98 -34.78
N ILE A 488 -19.17 -5.46 -34.33
CA ILE A 488 -19.33 -6.71 -33.56
C ILE A 488 -18.80 -7.93 -34.33
N GLY A 489 -18.94 -7.90 -35.66
CA GLY A 489 -18.44 -8.93 -36.57
C GLY A 489 -16.99 -8.77 -37.02
N ARG A 490 -16.17 -7.91 -36.40
CA ARG A 490 -14.72 -7.80 -36.71
C ARG A 490 -13.88 -8.62 -35.73
N PRO A 491 -12.83 -9.32 -36.21
CA PRO A 491 -11.88 -9.97 -35.31
C PRO A 491 -11.05 -8.92 -34.57
N SER A 492 -10.64 -9.23 -33.33
CA SER A 492 -9.72 -8.37 -32.58
C SER A 492 -8.31 -8.39 -33.17
N GLN A 493 -7.46 -7.47 -32.75
CA GLN A 493 -6.05 -7.45 -33.17
C GLN A 493 -5.30 -8.76 -32.82
N TYR A 494 -5.58 -9.37 -31.66
CA TYR A 494 -5.02 -10.68 -31.28
C TYR A 494 -5.47 -11.81 -32.21
N GLU A 495 -6.78 -11.87 -32.46
CA GLU A 495 -7.36 -12.81 -33.41
C GLU A 495 -6.78 -12.61 -34.81
N GLY A 496 -6.54 -11.36 -35.22
CA GLY A 496 -5.94 -11.03 -36.52
C GLY A 496 -4.46 -11.36 -36.64
N GLN A 497 -3.73 -11.45 -35.51
CA GLN A 497 -2.28 -11.70 -35.49
C GLN A 497 -1.90 -13.17 -35.31
N GLY A 498 -2.87 -14.06 -35.02
CA GLY A 498 -2.59 -15.48 -34.80
C GLY A 498 -1.63 -15.74 -33.63
N ARG A 499 -1.68 -14.89 -32.59
CA ARG A 499 -0.78 -14.99 -31.42
C ARG A 499 -1.01 -16.30 -30.64
N GLU A 500 0.09 -16.76 -30.05
CA GLU A 500 0.37 -18.14 -29.66
C GLU A 500 -0.70 -18.82 -28.79
N HIS A 501 -1.01 -20.06 -29.18
CA HIS A 501 -1.90 -21.01 -28.52
C HIS A 501 -1.46 -21.33 -27.08
N THR A 502 -1.78 -20.45 -26.13
CA THR A 502 -1.71 -20.74 -24.69
C THR A 502 -3.08 -21.15 -24.17
N ALA A 503 -3.12 -21.93 -23.08
CA ALA A 503 -4.39 -22.28 -22.44
C ALA A 503 -5.16 -21.04 -21.93
N LYS A 504 -4.44 -19.98 -21.51
CA LYS A 504 -5.03 -18.68 -21.11
C LYS A 504 -5.74 -18.04 -22.30
N TYR A 505 -5.04 -17.94 -23.44
CA TYR A 505 -5.59 -17.33 -24.64
C TYR A 505 -6.77 -18.11 -25.21
N LEU A 506 -6.69 -19.43 -25.25
CA LEU A 506 -7.76 -20.28 -25.79
C LEU A 506 -9.06 -20.22 -24.95
N TRP A 507 -8.95 -20.06 -23.63
CA TRP A 507 -10.09 -19.80 -22.76
C TRP A 507 -10.73 -18.43 -23.04
N PHE A 508 -9.91 -17.39 -23.27
CA PHE A 508 -10.42 -16.08 -23.67
C PHE A 508 -11.12 -16.11 -25.02
N GLU A 509 -10.56 -16.82 -26.00
CA GLU A 509 -11.14 -16.98 -27.33
C GLU A 509 -12.52 -17.69 -27.28
N SER A 510 -12.66 -18.74 -26.47
CA SER A 510 -13.95 -19.45 -26.35
C SER A 510 -15.03 -18.58 -25.67
N ARG A 511 -14.62 -17.76 -24.70
CA ARG A 511 -15.46 -16.79 -23.99
C ARG A 511 -15.88 -15.62 -24.87
N ALA A 512 -14.96 -15.09 -25.67
CA ALA A 512 -15.20 -14.09 -26.70
C ALA A 512 -16.30 -14.52 -27.69
N VAL A 513 -16.22 -15.77 -28.19
CA VAL A 513 -17.23 -16.35 -29.09
C VAL A 513 -18.61 -16.38 -28.42
N LEU A 514 -18.68 -16.85 -27.18
CA LEU A 514 -19.92 -16.87 -26.40
C LEU A 514 -20.50 -15.46 -26.23
N ALA A 515 -19.68 -14.48 -25.86
CA ALA A 515 -20.12 -13.10 -25.63
C ALA A 515 -20.68 -12.45 -26.91
N ARG A 516 -20.02 -12.65 -28.06
CA ARG A 516 -20.49 -12.16 -29.38
C ARG A 516 -21.84 -12.76 -29.79
N LEU A 517 -22.01 -14.06 -29.57
CA LEU A 517 -23.27 -14.76 -29.87
C LEU A 517 -24.41 -14.29 -28.95
N ALA A 518 -24.12 -14.18 -27.66
CA ALA A 518 -25.03 -13.61 -26.67
C ALA A 518 -25.45 -12.18 -27.04
N PHE A 519 -24.50 -11.35 -27.49
CA PHE A 519 -24.75 -9.97 -27.93
C PHE A 519 -25.70 -9.92 -29.11
N THR A 520 -25.40 -10.70 -30.15
CA THR A 520 -26.18 -10.75 -31.39
C THR A 520 -27.61 -11.23 -31.12
N ALA A 521 -27.77 -12.20 -30.23
CA ALA A 521 -29.07 -12.73 -29.84
C ALA A 521 -29.94 -11.74 -29.04
N ALA A 522 -29.32 -10.88 -28.23
CA ALA A 522 -30.02 -9.97 -27.33
C ALA A 522 -30.43 -8.63 -27.99
N GLY A 523 -30.09 -8.40 -29.26
CA GLY A 523 -30.47 -7.18 -29.98
C GLY A 523 -29.85 -5.90 -29.40
N GLY A 524 -28.68 -5.99 -28.77
CA GLY A 524 -27.81 -4.85 -28.42
C GLY A 524 -28.20 -3.98 -27.23
N SER A 525 -29.27 -4.27 -26.48
CA SER A 525 -29.68 -3.38 -25.36
C SER A 525 -29.43 -3.93 -23.96
N ARG A 526 -29.41 -5.27 -23.75
CA ARG A 526 -29.20 -5.89 -22.44
C ARG A 526 -28.63 -7.30 -22.58
N ILE A 527 -27.33 -7.43 -22.34
CA ILE A 527 -26.64 -8.71 -22.51
C ILE A 527 -26.19 -9.24 -21.17
N PRO A 528 -26.48 -10.51 -20.88
CA PRO A 528 -25.95 -11.14 -19.70
C PRO A 528 -24.43 -11.20 -19.77
N VAL A 529 -23.75 -10.83 -18.69
CA VAL A 529 -22.28 -10.94 -18.62
C VAL A 529 -21.86 -12.24 -17.93
N THR A 530 -22.73 -12.81 -17.09
CA THR A 530 -22.47 -14.10 -16.44
C THR A 530 -22.55 -15.24 -17.44
N LEU A 531 -21.54 -16.12 -17.39
CA LEU A 531 -21.40 -17.29 -18.25
C LEU A 531 -22.67 -18.15 -18.30
N GLU A 532 -23.32 -18.40 -17.17
CA GLU A 532 -24.56 -19.19 -17.13
C GLU A 532 -25.71 -18.54 -17.88
N ARG A 533 -25.88 -17.22 -17.75
CA ARG A 533 -26.96 -16.51 -18.43
C ARG A 533 -26.67 -16.35 -19.91
N GLN A 534 -25.41 -16.17 -20.29
CA GLN A 534 -24.98 -16.22 -21.68
C GLN A 534 -25.28 -17.59 -22.29
N LEU A 535 -24.92 -18.68 -21.60
CA LEU A 535 -25.23 -20.04 -22.03
C LEU A 535 -26.76 -20.29 -22.13
N ALA A 536 -27.55 -19.74 -21.22
CA ALA A 536 -29.00 -19.92 -21.20
C ALA A 536 -29.72 -19.28 -22.41
N ILE A 537 -29.14 -18.25 -23.03
CA ILE A 537 -29.74 -17.60 -24.20
C ILE A 537 -29.31 -18.22 -25.54
N LEU A 538 -28.22 -18.99 -25.57
CA LEU A 538 -27.68 -19.60 -26.78
C LEU A 538 -28.62 -20.55 -27.54
N PRO A 539 -29.42 -21.43 -26.90
CA PRO A 539 -30.27 -22.37 -27.64
C PRO A 539 -31.22 -21.67 -28.61
N ARG A 540 -31.61 -20.43 -28.30
CA ARG A 540 -32.47 -19.59 -29.15
C ARG A 540 -31.70 -18.88 -30.27
N ALA A 541 -30.40 -18.68 -30.09
CA ALA A 541 -29.54 -17.93 -30.98
C ALA A 541 -28.94 -18.80 -32.09
N ILE A 542 -28.43 -19.99 -31.72
CA ILE A 542 -27.65 -20.87 -32.61
C ILE A 542 -28.21 -22.29 -32.69
N GLY A 543 -29.32 -22.59 -31.99
CA GLY A 543 -29.89 -23.93 -31.92
C GLY A 543 -29.22 -24.84 -30.89
N ALA A 544 -29.88 -25.96 -30.60
CA ALA A 544 -29.50 -26.83 -29.48
C ALA A 544 -28.18 -27.60 -29.71
N GLU A 545 -27.94 -28.03 -30.95
CA GLU A 545 -26.73 -28.78 -31.32
C GLU A 545 -25.47 -27.93 -31.21
N ASP A 546 -25.46 -26.74 -31.82
CA ASP A 546 -24.35 -25.80 -31.73
C ASP A 546 -24.15 -25.28 -30.30
N THR A 547 -25.23 -25.13 -29.52
CA THR A 547 -25.12 -24.77 -28.10
C THR A 547 -24.41 -25.86 -27.30
N ALA A 548 -24.74 -27.13 -27.53
CA ALA A 548 -24.10 -28.25 -26.85
C ALA A 548 -22.60 -28.30 -27.19
N GLU A 549 -22.24 -28.12 -28.46
CA GLU A 549 -20.83 -28.10 -28.88
C GLU A 549 -20.06 -26.93 -28.26
N LEU A 550 -20.62 -25.71 -28.24
CA LEU A 550 -19.97 -24.56 -27.59
C LEU A 550 -19.82 -24.77 -26.08
N CYS A 551 -20.81 -25.37 -25.40
CA CYS A 551 -20.70 -25.72 -23.99
C CYS A 551 -19.54 -26.70 -23.75
N ASP A 552 -19.39 -27.69 -24.62
CA ASP A 552 -18.31 -28.67 -24.52
C ASP A 552 -16.93 -28.06 -24.80
N LEU A 553 -16.84 -27.15 -25.78
CA LEU A 553 -15.61 -26.38 -26.04
C LEU A 553 -15.25 -25.48 -24.85
N LEU A 554 -16.20 -24.76 -24.26
CA LEU A 554 -15.98 -23.93 -23.07
C LEU A 554 -15.48 -24.77 -21.88
N ARG A 555 -16.09 -25.92 -21.63
CA ARG A 555 -15.65 -26.83 -20.54
C ARG A 555 -14.26 -27.40 -20.81
N ALA A 556 -13.96 -27.79 -22.05
CA ALA A 556 -12.66 -28.35 -22.41
C ALA A 556 -11.53 -27.30 -22.31
N THR A 557 -11.77 -26.09 -22.82
CA THR A 557 -10.82 -24.97 -22.72
C THR A 557 -10.62 -24.51 -21.27
N PHE A 558 -11.68 -24.51 -20.46
CA PHE A 558 -11.58 -24.31 -19.01
C PHE A 558 -10.71 -25.38 -18.32
N ALA A 559 -10.97 -26.67 -18.59
CA ALA A 559 -10.21 -27.76 -17.96
C ALA A 559 -8.72 -27.72 -18.34
N LEU A 560 -8.43 -27.36 -19.59
CA LEU A 560 -7.07 -27.14 -20.05
C LEU A 560 -6.41 -25.94 -19.36
N ARG A 561 -7.17 -24.85 -19.16
CA ARG A 561 -6.68 -23.68 -18.43
C ARG A 561 -6.41 -23.98 -16.95
N GLU A 562 -7.28 -24.74 -16.30
CA GLU A 562 -7.13 -25.16 -14.90
C GLU A 562 -5.92 -26.10 -14.70
N THR A 563 -5.57 -26.90 -15.72
CA THR A 563 -4.42 -27.82 -15.65
C THR A 563 -3.09 -27.22 -16.08
N ALA A 564 -3.10 -26.15 -16.88
CA ALA A 564 -1.91 -25.43 -17.36
C ALA A 564 -1.36 -24.36 -16.37
N ASP A 565 -1.59 -24.56 -15.08
CA ASP A 565 -1.14 -23.71 -13.97
C ASP A 565 0.42 -23.67 -13.88
N PRO A 566 1.09 -22.54 -13.57
CA PRO A 566 2.55 -22.41 -13.61
C PRO A 566 3.31 -23.39 -12.70
N ALA A 567 2.63 -24.04 -11.75
CA ALA A 567 3.20 -25.08 -10.91
C ALA A 567 3.46 -26.42 -11.65
N HIS A 568 2.92 -26.60 -12.86
CA HIS A 568 3.09 -27.81 -13.66
C HIS A 568 3.46 -27.42 -15.09
N PRO A 569 4.76 -27.39 -15.46
CA PRO A 569 5.16 -27.13 -16.84
C PRO A 569 4.55 -28.21 -17.72
N ALA A 570 3.55 -27.81 -18.51
CA ALA A 570 2.82 -28.72 -19.32
C ALA A 570 3.74 -29.20 -20.46
N GLY A 571 4.08 -30.49 -20.47
CA GLY A 571 4.82 -31.10 -21.58
C GLY A 571 4.00 -31.08 -22.88
N GLY A 572 4.59 -31.55 -23.98
CA GLY A 572 4.02 -31.44 -25.34
C GLY A 572 2.62 -32.04 -25.57
N GLN A 573 2.01 -32.72 -24.58
CA GLN A 573 0.61 -33.15 -24.63
C GLN A 573 -0.37 -31.98 -24.44
N ALA A 574 -0.02 -30.98 -23.62
CA ALA A 574 -0.87 -29.79 -23.47
C ALA A 574 -0.83 -28.93 -24.73
N ASP A 575 0.33 -28.73 -25.35
CA ASP A 575 0.46 -27.99 -26.60
C ASP A 575 -0.37 -28.63 -27.73
N ALA A 576 -0.36 -29.97 -27.81
CA ALA A 576 -1.20 -30.71 -28.75
C ALA A 576 -2.70 -30.53 -28.46
N GLU A 577 -3.10 -30.53 -27.19
CA GLU A 577 -4.48 -30.30 -26.78
C GLU A 577 -4.93 -28.85 -27.03
N ILE A 578 -4.08 -27.86 -26.76
CA ILE A 578 -4.37 -26.46 -27.08
C ILE A 578 -4.56 -26.32 -28.59
N THR A 579 -3.66 -26.88 -29.40
CA THR A 579 -3.76 -26.86 -30.87
C THR A 579 -5.06 -27.51 -31.34
N ARG A 580 -5.41 -28.67 -30.79
CA ARG A 580 -6.64 -29.41 -31.14
C ARG A 580 -7.90 -28.61 -30.81
N LEU A 581 -7.97 -28.04 -29.61
CA LEU A 581 -9.13 -27.25 -29.18
C LEU A 581 -9.21 -25.92 -29.92
N ALA A 582 -8.08 -25.28 -30.23
CA ALA A 582 -8.05 -24.08 -31.06
C ALA A 582 -8.60 -24.35 -32.46
N ALA A 583 -8.18 -25.46 -33.11
CA ALA A 583 -8.71 -25.85 -34.41
C ALA A 583 -10.22 -26.14 -34.37
N ARG A 584 -10.70 -26.81 -33.30
CA ARG A 584 -12.14 -27.05 -33.12
C ARG A 584 -12.92 -25.75 -32.92
N LEU A 585 -12.40 -24.81 -32.12
CA LEU A 585 -13.01 -23.51 -31.90
C LEU A 585 -13.05 -22.68 -33.19
N ASP A 586 -11.99 -22.72 -33.99
CA ASP A 586 -11.94 -22.06 -35.30
C ASP A 586 -12.96 -22.64 -36.27
N LEU A 587 -13.03 -23.97 -36.40
CA LEU A 587 -14.06 -24.64 -37.22
C LEU A 587 -15.48 -24.29 -36.77
N PHE A 588 -15.72 -24.24 -35.46
CA PHE A 588 -17.00 -23.85 -34.89
C PHE A 588 -17.36 -22.40 -35.27
N ARG A 589 -16.41 -21.47 -35.14
CA ARG A 589 -16.59 -20.06 -35.54
C ARG A 589 -16.90 -19.92 -37.02
N GLN A 590 -16.14 -20.60 -37.88
CA GLN A 590 -16.34 -20.59 -39.33
C GLN A 590 -17.74 -21.09 -39.70
N ARG A 591 -18.20 -22.18 -39.05
CA ARG A 591 -19.54 -22.74 -39.25
C ARG A 591 -20.64 -21.74 -38.90
N LEU A 592 -20.45 -20.95 -37.84
CA LEU A 592 -21.38 -19.92 -37.40
C LEU A 592 -21.21 -18.57 -38.13
N GLY A 593 -20.27 -18.49 -39.10
CA GLY A 593 -19.98 -17.25 -39.82
C GLY A 593 -19.41 -16.14 -38.92
N LEU A 594 -18.82 -16.51 -37.78
CA LEU A 594 -18.17 -15.56 -36.88
C LEU A 594 -16.79 -15.17 -37.42
N PRO A 595 -16.37 -13.90 -37.28
CA PRO A 595 -15.01 -13.50 -37.61
C PRO A 595 -13.99 -14.31 -36.80
N GLY A 596 -12.76 -14.43 -37.30
CA GLY A 596 -11.64 -15.00 -36.56
C GLY A 596 -10.32 -14.98 -37.33
N PRO A 597 -9.23 -15.46 -36.70
CA PRO A 597 -7.97 -15.67 -37.38
C PRO A 597 -8.24 -16.55 -38.60
N ARG A 598 -7.89 -16.10 -39.80
CA ARG A 598 -7.83 -17.03 -40.93
C ARG A 598 -6.62 -17.90 -40.68
N ASN A 599 -6.83 -19.15 -40.25
CA ASN A 599 -5.79 -20.15 -40.35
C ASN A 599 -5.38 -20.23 -41.84
N PRO A 600 -4.13 -19.92 -42.20
CA PRO A 600 -3.66 -20.06 -43.57
C PRO A 600 -3.67 -21.52 -44.04
#